data_AF-A0AB35PNB6-F1
#
_entry.id   AF-A0AB35PNB6-F1
#
_cell.length_a   1.000
_cell.length_b   1.000
_cell.length_c   1.000
_cell.angle_alpha   90.00
_cell.angle_beta   90.00
_cell.angle_gamma   90.00
#
_symmetry.space_group_name_H-M   'P 1'
#
loop_
_entity.id
_entity.type
_entity.pdbx_description
1 polymer ?
#
loop_
_entity_poly.entity_id
_entity_poly.type
_entity_poly.pdbx_seq_one_letter_code
_entity_poly.pdbx_strand_id
1 'polypeptide(L)'
;IHTLKKVVKQESKDGTVKFLFQLKDGNLIETVVMRQHYGLSVCVTTQVGCNIGCSFCASGLLRKNRDLDSGEIVEQIMYVQKHFDEAGKGER
;
A
#
# COMPACT_ATOMS: atom_id res chain seq x y z
N ILE A 1 10.64 3.51 -11.92
CA ILE A 1 10.44 2.09 -11.56
C ILE A 1 8.95 1.83 -11.75
N HIS A 2 8.58 0.83 -12.56
CA HIS A 2 7.19 0.48 -12.86
C HIS A 2 6.97 -0.99 -12.48
N THR A 3 6.80 -1.23 -11.19
CA THR A 3 6.57 -2.55 -10.59
C THR A 3 5.14 -2.72 -10.10
N LEU A 4 4.44 -1.61 -9.81
CA LEU A 4 3.08 -1.62 -9.31
C LEU A 4 2.11 -1.08 -10.36
N LYS A 5 0.98 -1.76 -10.54
CA LYS A 5 -0.16 -1.25 -11.31
C LYS A 5 -1.33 -1.01 -10.37
N LYS A 6 -1.78 0.24 -10.25
CA LYS A 6 -2.99 0.58 -9.47
C LYS A 6 -4.21 -0.10 -10.10
N VAL A 7 -4.86 -0.97 -9.33
CA VAL A 7 -6.10 -1.66 -9.74
C VAL A 7 -7.30 -0.88 -9.23
N VAL A 8 -7.31 -0.53 -7.94
CA VAL A 8 -8.41 0.19 -7.29
C VAL A 8 -7.85 1.25 -6.33
N LYS A 9 -8.54 2.39 -6.23
CA LYS A 9 -8.41 3.36 -5.15
C LYS A 9 -9.75 3.43 -4.41
N GLN A 10 -9.72 3.37 -3.10
CA GLN A 10 -10.87 3.62 -2.24
C GLN A 10 -10.53 4.77 -1.28
N GLU A 11 -11.51 5.62 -1.01
CA GLU A 11 -11.37 6.74 -0.09
C GLU A 11 -12.50 6.67 0.93
N SER A 12 -12.12 6.67 2.20
CA SER A 12 -13.03 6.69 3.34
C SER A 12 -13.47 8.12 3.64
N LYS A 13 -14.57 8.27 4.39
CA LYS A 13 -15.13 9.58 4.78
C LYS A 13 -14.17 10.42 5.65
N ASP A 14 -13.26 9.75 6.37
CA ASP A 14 -12.23 10.38 7.18
C ASP A 14 -10.99 10.84 6.38
N GLY A 15 -11.01 10.66 5.05
CA GLY A 15 -9.91 10.99 4.15
C GLY A 15 -8.80 9.93 4.09
N THR A 16 -8.97 8.78 4.76
CA THR A 16 -8.07 7.62 4.60
C THR A 16 -8.21 7.08 3.18
N VAL A 17 -7.09 6.90 2.48
CA VAL A 17 -7.05 6.36 1.12
C VAL A 17 -6.37 5.02 1.11
N LYS A 18 -7.05 4.00 0.56
CA LYS A 18 -6.50 2.67 0.32
C LYS A 18 -6.29 2.44 -1.17
N PHE A 19 -5.09 1.99 -1.53
CA PHE A 19 -4.73 1.55 -2.86
C PHE A 19 -4.61 0.03 -2.91
N LEU A 20 -5.14 -0.57 -3.96
CA LEU A 20 -4.89 -1.95 -4.34
C LEU A 20 -3.98 -1.95 -5.56
N PHE A 21 -2.80 -2.54 -5.44
CA PHE A 21 -1.82 -2.67 -6.51
C PHE A 21 -1.70 -4.12 -6.96
N GLN A 22 -1.48 -4.31 -8.26
CA GLN A 22 -1.05 -5.56 -8.85
C GLN A 22 0.45 -5.51 -9.14
N LEU A 23 1.15 -6.52 -8.65
CA LEU A 23 2.57 -6.78 -8.88
C LEU A 23 2.78 -7.47 -10.24
N LYS A 24 4.03 -7.50 -10.73
CA LYS A 24 4.35 -8.11 -12.04
C LYS A 24 4.02 -9.61 -12.12
N ASP A 25 4.06 -10.30 -11.00
CA ASP A 25 3.71 -11.71 -10.86
C ASP A 25 2.19 -11.95 -10.68
N GLY A 26 1.38 -10.90 -10.79
CA GLY A 26 -0.07 -10.96 -10.68
C GLY A 26 -0.61 -10.90 -9.25
N ASN A 27 0.25 -10.97 -8.23
CA ASN A 27 -0.16 -10.86 -6.83
C ASN A 27 -0.70 -9.45 -6.52
N LEU A 28 -1.58 -9.36 -5.53
CA LEU A 28 -2.17 -8.10 -5.08
C LEU A 28 -1.61 -7.71 -3.71
N ILE A 29 -1.31 -6.41 -3.55
CA ILE A 29 -0.90 -5.82 -2.28
C ILE A 29 -1.66 -4.52 -2.03
N GLU A 30 -1.69 -4.11 -0.77
CA GLU A 30 -2.37 -2.89 -0.34
C GLU A 30 -1.39 -1.86 0.22
N THR A 31 -1.69 -0.59 0.00
CA THR A 31 -1.01 0.55 0.63
C THR A 31 -2.08 1.50 1.13
N VAL A 32 -1.93 2.00 2.35
CA VAL A 32 -2.92 2.89 2.97
C VAL A 32 -2.24 4.17 3.40
N VAL A 33 -2.80 5.33 3.06
CA VAL A 33 -2.38 6.61 3.62
C VAL A 33 -3.48 7.18 4.51
N MET A 34 -3.08 7.60 5.70
CA MET A 34 -3.95 8.14 6.74
C MET A 34 -3.49 9.54 7.12
N ARG A 35 -4.45 10.42 7.39
CA ARG A 35 -4.20 11.77 7.89
C ARG A 35 -4.31 11.75 9.40
N GLN A 36 -3.22 12.15 10.05
CA GLN A 36 -3.13 12.26 11.50
C GLN A 36 -2.94 13.73 11.88
N HIS A 37 -3.16 14.05 13.16
CA HIS A 37 -2.94 15.41 13.68
C HIS A 37 -1.47 15.85 13.59
N TYR A 38 -0.53 14.90 13.54
CA TYR A 38 0.91 15.16 13.42
C TYR A 38 1.44 15.06 11.97
N GLY A 39 0.57 14.84 10.98
CA GLY A 39 0.97 14.70 9.59
C GLY A 39 0.43 13.42 8.94
N LEU A 40 1.13 12.93 7.91
CA LEU A 40 0.70 11.77 7.13
C LEU A 40 1.36 10.48 7.65
N SER A 41 0.61 9.39 7.66
CA SER A 41 1.13 8.05 7.92
C SER A 41 0.83 7.14 6.75
N VAL A 42 1.86 6.46 6.25
CA VAL A 42 1.73 5.50 5.15
C VAL A 42 1.99 4.10 5.68
N CYS A 43 0.99 3.23 5.54
CA CYS A 43 1.11 1.80 5.76
C CYS A 43 1.57 1.15 4.46
N VAL A 44 2.72 0.47 4.52
CA VAL A 44 3.34 -0.22 3.38
C VAL A 44 3.32 -1.73 3.60
N THR A 45 3.11 -2.48 2.53
CA THR A 45 3.25 -3.93 2.50
C THR A 45 4.71 -4.30 2.23
N THR A 46 5.22 -5.33 2.89
CA THR A 46 6.60 -5.83 2.71
C THR A 46 6.66 -7.28 2.21
N GLN A 47 5.54 -8.01 2.25
CA GLN A 47 5.45 -9.42 1.87
C GLN A 47 4.10 -9.69 1.19
N VAL A 48 4.07 -10.64 0.26
CA VAL A 48 2.82 -11.21 -0.25
C VAL A 48 2.44 -12.40 0.64
N GLY A 49 1.41 -12.22 1.47
CA GLY A 49 1.06 -13.17 2.54
C GLY A 49 2.02 -13.13 3.73
N CYS A 50 1.71 -13.85 4.82
CA CYS A 50 2.52 -13.84 6.04
C CYS A 50 2.51 -15.19 6.77
N ASN A 51 3.69 -15.72 7.06
CA ASN A 51 3.85 -17.03 7.73
C ASN A 51 3.78 -16.98 9.26
N ILE A 52 3.61 -15.81 9.88
CA ILE A 52 3.50 -15.71 11.35
C ILE A 52 2.21 -16.41 11.83
N GLY A 53 1.15 -16.41 11.01
CA GLY A 53 -0.07 -17.16 11.32
C GLY A 53 -0.86 -16.60 12.51
N CYS A 54 -0.80 -15.29 12.76
CA CYS A 54 -1.62 -14.64 13.78
C CYS A 54 -3.11 -14.85 13.48
N SER A 55 -3.83 -15.48 14.41
CA SER A 55 -5.24 -15.88 14.23
C SER A 55 -6.22 -14.72 13.97
N PHE A 56 -5.84 -13.50 14.32
CA PHE A 56 -6.63 -12.28 14.14
C PHE A 56 -6.24 -11.47 12.89
N CYS A 57 -5.21 -11.89 12.14
CA CYS A 57 -4.70 -11.15 10.99
C CYS A 57 -5.15 -11.78 9.68
N ALA A 58 -5.89 -11.03 8.86
CA ALA A 58 -6.32 -11.51 7.55
C ALA A 58 -5.13 -11.90 6.64
N SER A 59 -4.02 -11.16 6.67
CA SER A 59 -2.80 -11.50 5.93
C SER A 59 -2.12 -12.78 6.42
N GLY A 60 -2.37 -13.18 7.67
CA GLY A 60 -1.89 -14.44 8.26
C GLY A 60 -2.70 -15.67 7.84
N LEU A 61 -3.87 -15.48 7.22
CA LEU A 61 -4.66 -16.58 6.64
C LEU A 61 -4.00 -17.15 5.38
N LEU A 62 -3.20 -16.33 4.68
CA LEU A 62 -2.49 -16.72 3.48
C LEU A 62 -1.03 -17.04 3.83
N ARG A 63 -0.56 -18.21 3.41
CA ARG A 63 0.86 -18.56 3.49
C ARG A 63 1.67 -17.53 2.70
N LYS A 64 2.82 -17.12 3.25
CA LYS A 64 3.77 -16.24 2.56
C LYS A 64 4.16 -16.85 1.22
N ASN A 65 3.96 -16.09 0.15
CA ASN A 65 4.42 -16.40 -1.19
C ASN A 65 5.88 -15.95 -1.36
N ARG A 66 6.17 -14.66 -1.15
CA ARG A 66 7.53 -14.08 -1.22
C ARG A 66 7.62 -12.75 -0.48
N ASP A 67 8.85 -12.29 -0.28
CA ASP A 67 9.14 -10.90 0.09
C ASP A 67 9.00 -9.97 -1.12
N LEU A 68 8.69 -8.70 -0.86
CA LEU A 68 8.76 -7.66 -1.87
C LEU A 68 10.21 -7.21 -2.07
N ASP A 69 10.54 -6.82 -3.31
CA ASP A 69 11.80 -6.14 -3.58
C ASP A 69 11.76 -4.69 -3.08
N SER A 70 12.94 -4.07 -2.93
CA SER A 70 13.03 -2.70 -2.43
C SER A 70 12.34 -1.68 -3.35
N GLY A 71 12.30 -1.94 -4.66
CA GLY A 71 11.59 -1.12 -5.64
C GLY A 71 10.08 -1.20 -5.45
N GLU A 72 9.53 -2.40 -5.24
CA GLU A 72 8.12 -2.64 -4.94
C GLU A 72 7.68 -1.95 -3.63
N ILE A 73 8.56 -1.89 -2.62
CA ILE A 73 8.28 -1.17 -1.36
C ILE A 73 8.31 0.35 -1.58
N VAL A 74 9.36 0.87 -2.22
CA VAL A 74 9.51 2.31 -2.48
C VAL A 74 8.39 2.84 -3.38
N GLU A 75 7.97 2.06 -4.38
CA GLU A 75 6.94 2.48 -5.33
C GLU A 75 5.57 2.68 -4.67
N GLN A 76 5.27 1.99 -3.56
CA GLN A 76 4.07 2.25 -2.76
C GLN A 76 4.05 3.69 -2.25
N ILE A 77 5.18 4.18 -1.73
CA ILE A 77 5.32 5.55 -1.22
C ILE A 77 5.27 6.55 -2.38
N MET A 78 5.95 6.26 -3.50
CA MET A 78 5.92 7.12 -4.68
C MET A 78 4.52 7.30 -5.25
N TYR A 79 3.69 6.25 -5.23
CA TYR A 79 2.28 6.35 -5.62
C TYR A 79 1.46 7.24 -4.68
N VAL A 80 1.74 7.20 -3.38
CA VAL A 80 1.10 8.08 -2.40
C VAL A 80 1.50 9.53 -2.65
N GLN A 81 2.79 9.83 -2.86
CA GLN A 81 3.24 11.18 -3.21
C GLN A 81 2.57 11.68 -4.49
N LYS A 82 2.57 10.85 -5.54
CA LYS A 82 1.92 11.18 -6.81
C LYS A 82 0.42 11.48 -6.62
N HIS A 83 -0.26 10.75 -5.74
CA HIS A 83 -1.67 11.02 -5.44
C HIS A 83 -1.88 12.42 -4.85
N PHE A 84 -1.00 12.88 -3.96
CA PHE A 84 -1.08 14.23 -3.38
C PHE A 84 -0.67 15.32 -4.37
N ASP A 85 0.34 15.06 -5.19
CA ASP A 85 0.76 15.98 -6.26
C ASP A 85 -0.39 16.23 -7.24
N GLU A 86 -1.07 15.16 -7.67
CA GLU A 86 -2.26 15.23 -8.54
C GLU A 86 -3.46 15.92 -7.87
N ALA A 87 -3.59 15.83 -6.55
CA ALA A 87 -4.62 16.52 -5.81
C ALA A 87 -4.36 18.04 -5.67
N GLY A 88 -3.14 18.51 -5.96
CA GLY A 88 -2.78 19.93 -5.96
C GLY A 88 -2.80 20.58 -4.57
N LYS A 89 -2.77 19.79 -3.49
CA LYS A 89 -2.93 20.30 -2.11
C LYS A 89 -1.62 20.67 -1.41
N GLY A 90 -0.47 20.48 -2.05
CA GLY A 90 0.85 20.77 -1.46
C GLY A 90 1.18 19.93 -0.22
N GLU A 91 0.47 18.81 -0.05
CA GLU A 91 0.61 17.91 1.09
C GLU A 91 1.87 17.06 0.91
N ARG A 92 2.75 17.10 1.92
CA ARG A 92 4.03 16.39 1.98
C ARG A 92 4.12 15.61 3.27
#